data_AF-A0A3A4RJF9-F1
#
_entry.id   AF-A0A3A4RJF9-F1
#
_cell.length_a   1.000
_cell.length_b   1.000
_cell.length_c   1.000
_cell.angle_alpha   90.00
_cell.angle_beta   90.00
_cell.angle_gamma   90.00
#
_symmetry.space_group_name_H-M   'P 1'
#
loop_
_entity.id
_entity.type
_entity.pdbx_description
1 polymer ?
#
loop_
_entity_poly.entity_id
_entity_poly.type
_entity_poly.pdbx_seq_one_letter_code
_entity_poly.pdbx_strand_id
1 'polypeptide(L)' 'MTDEQTLAYVQAAAVAVGLPLDAAQTARVAVHLQRTAGMAALLDAVPLHDADEPAEIYCPAPYGLAAH' A
#
# COMPACT_ATOMS: atom_id res chain seq x y z
N MET A 1 -9.18 8.74 -6.58
CA MET A 1 -10.11 7.67 -6.97
C MET A 1 -11.53 8.09 -6.61
N THR A 2 -12.50 7.85 -7.48
CA THR A 2 -13.91 8.03 -7.15
C THR A 2 -14.40 6.91 -6.24
N ASP A 3 -15.51 7.10 -5.55
CA ASP A 3 -16.09 6.06 -4.67
C ASP A 3 -16.41 4.76 -5.43
N GLU A 4 -16.89 4.87 -6.67
CA GLU A 4 -17.16 3.73 -7.56
C GLU A 4 -15.88 2.98 -7.92
N GLN A 5 -14.80 3.71 -8.27
CA GLN A 5 -13.49 3.11 -8.54
C GLN A 5 -12.92 2.40 -7.31
N THR A 6 -13.08 2.99 -6.13
CA THR A 6 -12.61 2.42 -4.87
C THR A 6 -13.38 1.15 -4.51
N LEU A 7 -14.70 1.13 -4.71
CA LEU A 7 -15.50 -0.08 -4.51
C LEU A 7 -15.09 -1.20 -5.47
N ALA A 8 -14.94 -0.90 -6.77
CA ALA A 8 -14.50 -1.86 -7.76
C ALA A 8 -13.09 -2.40 -7.46
N TYR A 9 -12.19 -1.54 -7.01
CA TYR A 9 -10.85 -1.93 -6.59
C TYR A 9 -10.89 -2.89 -5.39
N VAL A 10 -11.66 -2.59 -4.35
CA VAL A 10 -11.78 -3.47 -3.17
C VAL A 10 -12.31 -4.85 -3.57
N GLN A 11 -13.32 -4.91 -4.44
CA GLN A 11 -13.87 -6.18 -4.94
C GLN A 11 -12.81 -7.03 -5.65
N ALA A 12 -12.07 -6.43 -6.59
CA ALA A 12 -11.05 -7.14 -7.34
C ALA A 12 -9.84 -7.53 -6.47
N ALA A 13 -9.37 -6.62 -5.61
CA ALA A 13 -8.23 -6.84 -4.74
C ALA A 13 -8.52 -7.93 -3.71
N ALA A 14 -9.72 -7.95 -3.12
CA ALA A 14 -10.15 -8.98 -2.17
C ALA A 14 -10.03 -10.40 -2.76
N VAL A 15 -10.44 -10.59 -4.02
CA VAL A 15 -10.25 -11.86 -4.74
C VAL A 15 -8.77 -12.17 -4.96
N ALA A 16 -8.00 -11.19 -5.43
CA ALA A 16 -6.59 -11.36 -5.74
C ALA A 16 -5.73 -11.76 -4.53
N VAL A 17 -6.06 -11.24 -3.34
CA VAL A 17 -5.34 -11.55 -2.09
C VAL A 17 -5.96 -12.71 -1.30
N GLY A 18 -7.01 -13.35 -1.83
CA GLY A 18 -7.67 -14.49 -1.19
C GLY A 18 -8.43 -14.13 0.10
N LEU A 19 -8.95 -12.90 0.20
CA LEU A 19 -9.75 -12.43 1.34
C LEU A 19 -11.22 -12.33 0.92
N PRO A 20 -12.05 -13.38 1.13
CA PRO A 20 -13.46 -13.33 0.74
C PRO A 20 -14.21 -12.31 1.60
N LEU A 21 -14.89 -11.37 0.94
CA LEU A 21 -15.73 -10.36 1.57
C LEU A 21 -17.16 -10.48 1.06
N ASP A 22 -18.13 -10.35 1.95
CA ASP A 22 -19.51 -10.10 1.55
C ASP A 22 -19.70 -8.67 1.04
N ALA A 23 -20.87 -8.38 0.45
CA ALA A 23 -21.16 -7.06 -0.12
C ALA A 23 -21.11 -5.93 0.93
N ALA A 24 -21.58 -6.18 2.15
CA ALA A 24 -21.60 -5.18 3.22
C ALA A 24 -20.20 -4.92 3.77
N GLN A 25 -19.38 -5.95 3.92
CA GLN A 25 -17.97 -5.88 4.28
C GLN A 25 -17.19 -5.09 3.21
N THR A 26 -17.40 -5.41 1.94
CA THR A 26 -16.79 -4.71 0.80
C THR A 26 -17.09 -3.22 0.85
N ALA A 27 -18.36 -2.84 1.05
CA ALA A 27 -18.76 -1.44 1.15
C ALA A 27 -18.08 -0.71 2.33
N ARG A 28 -18.00 -1.36 3.51
CA ARG A 28 -17.29 -0.78 4.67
C ARG A 28 -15.79 -0.61 4.41
N VAL A 29 -15.14 -1.61 3.83
CA VAL A 29 -13.72 -1.55 3.48
C VAL A 29 -13.45 -0.42 2.47
N ALA A 30 -14.32 -0.26 1.46
CA ALA A 30 -14.20 0.82 0.47
C ALA A 30 -14.22 2.22 1.12
N VAL A 31 -15.09 2.44 2.12
CA VAL A 31 -15.12 3.71 2.87
C VAL A 31 -13.80 3.98 3.59
N HIS A 32 -13.24 2.97 4.26
CA HIS A 32 -11.95 3.13 4.94
C HIS A 32 -10.79 3.31 3.94
N LEU A 33 -10.80 2.59 2.84
CA LEU A 33 -9.79 2.72 1.79
C LEU A 33 -9.84 4.11 1.15
N GLN A 34 -11.02 4.68 0.92
CA GLN A 34 -11.16 6.03 0.38
C GLN A 34 -10.54 7.09 1.30
N ARG A 35 -10.70 6.94 2.62
CA ARG A 35 -10.03 7.81 3.61
C ARG A 35 -8.51 7.67 3.54
N THR A 36 -8.01 6.44 3.40
CA THR A 36 -6.58 6.16 3.23
C THR A 36 -6.04 6.73 1.92
N ALA A 37 -6.80 6.66 0.82
CA ALA A 37 -6.42 7.26 -0.45
C ALA A 37 -6.24 8.79 -0.33
N GLY A 38 -7.09 9.45 0.48
CA GLY A 38 -6.91 10.86 0.81
C GLY A 38 -5.61 11.15 1.58
N MET A 39 -5.20 10.27 2.50
CA MET A 39 -3.91 10.38 3.20
C MET A 39 -2.72 10.10 2.28
N ALA A 40 -2.84 9.09 1.40
CA ALA A 40 -1.81 8.76 0.41
C ALA A 40 -1.56 9.92 -0.56
N ALA A 41 -2.61 10.64 -0.97
CA ALA A 41 -2.47 11.83 -1.82
C ALA A 41 -1.62 12.95 -1.17
N LEU A 42 -1.56 13.02 0.17
CA LEU A 42 -0.66 13.95 0.86
C LEU A 42 0.81 13.51 0.74
N LEU A 43 1.06 12.21 0.70
CA LEU A 43 2.40 11.64 0.51
C LEU A 43 2.86 11.77 -0.94
N ASP A 44 1.98 11.56 -1.92
CA ASP A 44 2.28 11.74 -3.35
C ASP A 44 2.70 13.18 -3.71
N ALA A 45 2.31 14.15 -2.88
CA ALA A 45 2.70 15.55 -3.05
C ALA A 45 4.12 15.86 -2.54
N VAL A 46 4.78 14.93 -1.85
CA VAL A 46 6.16 15.08 -1.39
C VAL A 46 7.10 14.84 -2.58
N PRO A 47 7.98 15.80 -2.92
CA PRO A 47 8.91 15.61 -4.03
C PRO A 47 9.94 14.55 -3.65
N LEU A 48 9.98 13.46 -4.42
CA LEU A 48 11.02 12.44 -4.37
C LEU A 48 11.83 12.49 -5.68
N HIS A 49 13.13 12.28 -5.56
CA HIS A 49 14.08 12.14 -6.64
C HIS A 49 14.49 10.67 -6.76
N ASP A 50 15.04 10.28 -7.91
CA ASP A 50 15.45 8.88 -8.16
C ASP A 50 16.52 8.37 -7.16
N ALA A 51 17.23 9.29 -6.49
CA ALA A 51 18.23 8.98 -5.48
C ALA A 51 17.68 8.95 -4.04
N ASP A 52 16.39 9.25 -3.83
CA ASP A 52 15.77 9.14 -2.51
C ASP A 52 15.53 7.67 -2.19
N GLU A 53 16.27 7.17 -1.21
CA GLU A 53 16.26 5.76 -0.83
C GLU A 53 15.19 5.44 0.23
N PRO A 54 14.73 4.18 0.34
CA PRO A 54 13.95 3.73 1.48
C PRO A 54 14.66 4.01 2.80
N ALA A 55 13.89 4.26 3.87
CA ALA A 55 14.45 4.59 5.19
C ALA A 55 15.41 3.52 5.73
N GLU A 56 15.19 2.26 5.36
CA GLU A 56 16.04 1.13 5.73
C GLU A 56 16.56 0.42 4.48
N ILE A 57 17.86 0.14 4.46
CA ILE A 57 18.54 -0.54 3.36
C ILE A 57 19.02 -1.91 3.84
N TYR A 58 18.80 -2.91 2.98
CA TYR A 58 19.20 -4.27 3.27
C TYR A 58 20.72 -4.38 3.49
N CYS A 59 21.12 -4.95 4.62
CA CYS A 59 22.50 -5.27 4.95
C CYS A 59 22.66 -6.79 5.06
N PRO A 60 23.29 -7.46 4.06
CA PRO A 60 23.33 -8.94 4.02
C PRO A 60 24.11 -9.56 5.17
N ALA A 61 25.12 -8.85 5.67
CA ALA A 61 25.87 -9.21 6.86
C ALA A 61 26.51 -7.95 7.44
N PRO A 62 26.71 -7.87 8.76
CA PRO A 62 27.51 -6.81 9.35
C PRO A 62 28.91 -6.77 8.73
N TYR A 63 29.41 -5.56 8.50
CA TYR A 63 30.75 -5.37 7.96
C TYR A 63 31.80 -5.99 8.90
N GLY A 64 32.69 -6.82 8.35
CA GLY A 64 33.78 -7.49 9.10
C GLY A 64 33.47 -8.88 9.66
N LEU A 65 32.26 -9.41 9.45
CA LEU A 65 31.87 -10.77 9.85
C LEU A 65 31.81 -11.78 8.69
N ALA A 66 32.12 -11.35 7.46
CA ALA A 66 32.33 -12.27 6.33
C ALA A 66 33.61 -13.07 6.59
N ALA A 67 33.44 -14.35 6.89
CA ALA A 67 34.48 -15.27 7.32
C ALA A 67 35.66 -15.36 6.35
N HIS A 68 36.86 -15.45 6.93
CA HIS A 68 38.02 -16.10 6.31
C HIS A 68 37.73 -17.57 6.00
#